data_AF-A0A2V7CSB0-F1
#
_entry.id   AF-A0A2V7CSB0-F1
#
_cell.length_a   1.000
_cell.length_b   1.000
_cell.length_c   1.000
_cell.angle_alpha   90.00
_cell.angle_beta   90.00
_cell.angle_gamma   90.00
#
_symmetry.space_group_name_H-M   'P 1'
#
loop_
_entity.id
_entity.type
_entity.pdbx_description
1 polymer ?
#
loop_
_entity_poly.entity_id
_entity_poly.type
_entity_poly.pdbx_seq_one_letter_code
_entity_poly.pdbx_strand_id
1 'polypeptide(L)' 'MKRQPVITGLGIVSPIGIGVEKFWVAALAGRSGIGTPTLFDSS' A
#
# COMPACT_ATOMS: atom_id res chain seq x y z
N MET A 1 19.56 -29.22 2.75
CA MET A 1 18.32 -28.48 3.06
C MET A 1 18.45 -27.05 2.53
N LYS A 2 17.61 -26.61 1.58
CA LYS A 2 17.67 -25.24 1.04
C LYS A 2 16.95 -24.30 2.03
N ARG A 3 17.63 -23.27 2.53
CA ARG A 3 17.00 -22.23 3.37
C ARG A 3 16.19 -21.32 2.46
N GLN A 4 14.88 -21.22 2.69
CA GLN A 4 14.04 -20.28 1.96
C GLN A 4 14.11 -18.91 2.65
N PRO A 5 14.36 -17.82 1.91
CA PRO A 5 14.26 -16.48 2.45
C PRO A 5 12.82 -16.19 2.88
N VAL A 6 12.66 -15.48 3.99
CA VAL A 6 11.35 -15.10 4.55
C VAL A 6 11.31 -13.59 4.78
N ILE A 7 10.09 -13.05 4.78
CA ILE A 7 9.83 -11.66 5.13
C ILE A 7 9.56 -11.59 6.63
N THR A 8 10.41 -10.86 7.36
CA THR A 8 10.30 -10.70 8.82
C THR A 8 9.67 -9.37 9.24
N GLY A 9 9.47 -8.45 8.29
CA GLY A 9 8.83 -7.16 8.53
C GLY A 9 8.41 -6.49 7.23
N LEU A 10 7.37 -5.65 7.32
CA LEU A 10 6.82 -4.92 6.18
C LEU A 10 6.39 -3.52 6.64
N GLY A 11 6.77 -2.50 5.86
CA GLY A 11 6.32 -1.11 6.04
C GLY A 11 5.68 -0.63 4.75
N ILE A 12 4.53 0.04 4.86
CA ILE A 12 3.74 0.47 3.70
C ILE A 12 3.36 1.95 3.85
N VAL A 13 3.60 2.72 2.80
CA VAL A 13 3.05 4.06 2.59
C VAL A 13 2.37 4.04 1.24
N SER A 14 1.06 4.17 1.22
CA SER A 14 0.27 4.10 -0.01
C SER A 14 -0.96 5.00 0.06
N PRO A 15 -1.58 5.35 -1.10
CA PRO A 15 -2.80 6.14 -1.13
C PRO A 15 -4.01 5.49 -0.44
N ILE A 16 -3.99 4.17 -0.21
CA ILE A 16 -5.09 3.45 0.44
C ILE A 16 -4.81 3.10 1.91
N GLY A 17 -3.64 3.45 2.44
CA GLY A 17 -3.28 3.20 3.83
C GLY A 17 -1.79 3.31 4.11
N ILE A 18 -1.48 3.82 5.31
CA ILE A 18 -0.14 3.84 5.89
C ILE A 18 -0.07 2.78 6.99
N GLY A 19 0.92 1.89 6.92
CA GLY A 19 1.04 0.71 7.76
C GLY A 19 0.30 -0.51 7.20
N VAL A 20 0.74 -1.70 7.63
CA VAL A 20 0.28 -3.00 7.11
C VAL A 20 -1.21 -3.19 7.32
N GLU A 21 -1.71 -2.93 8.52
CA GLU A 21 -3.12 -3.17 8.87
C GLU A 21 -4.09 -2.31 8.03
N LYS A 22 -3.84 -0.99 7.97
CA LYS A 22 -4.70 -0.06 7.24
C LYS A 22 -4.72 -0.37 5.74
N PHE A 23 -3.55 -0.67 5.19
CA PHE A 23 -3.42 -1.10 3.80
C PHE A 23 -4.18 -2.40 3.54
N TRP A 24 -4.01 -3.42 4.40
CA TRP A 24 -4.63 -4.74 4.21
C TRP A 24 -6.15 -4.67 4.21
N VAL A 25 -6.74 -3.98 5.19
CA VAL A 25 -8.18 -3.75 5.25
C VAL A 25 -8.67 -2.99 4.01
N ALA A 26 -7.88 -2.03 3.51
CA ALA A 26 -8.25 -1.27 2.32
C ALA A 26 -8.22 -2.10 1.04
N ALA A 27 -7.16 -2.88 0.87
CA ALA A 27 -6.98 -3.75 -0.28
C ALA A 27 -8.09 -4.80 -0.35
N LEU A 28 -8.40 -5.47 0.77
CA LEU A 28 -9.47 -6.47 0.83
C LEU A 28 -10.85 -5.87 0.56
N ALA A 29 -11.08 -4.61 0.95
CA ALA A 29 -12.33 -3.90 0.68
C ALA A 29 -12.39 -3.33 -0.76
N GLY A 30 -11.37 -3.54 -1.60
CA GLY A 30 -11.33 -3.01 -2.97
C GLY A 30 -11.30 -1.48 -3.04
N ARG A 31 -10.75 -0.79 -2.02
CA ARG A 31 -10.70 0.67 -2.01
C ARG A 31 -9.76 1.18 -3.10
N SER A 32 -10.24 2.10 -3.94
CA SER A 32 -9.40 2.84 -4.88
C SER A 32 -8.64 3.96 -4.17
N GLY A 33 -7.36 4.11 -4.51
CA GLY A 33 -6.51 5.22 -4.05
C GLY A 33 -6.24 6.27 -5.11
N ILE A 34 -6.89 6.19 -6.28
CA ILE A 34 -6.68 7.10 -7.40
C ILE A 34 -7.47 8.38 -7.15
N GLY A 35 -6.83 9.52 -7.38
CA GLY A 35 -7.45 10.85 -7.34
C GLY A 35 -6.69 11.82 -8.25
N THR A 36 -7.26 13.02 -8.45
CA THR A 36 -6.61 14.09 -9.22
C THR A 36 -5.27 14.47 -8.60
N PRO A 37 -4.19 14.68 -9.39
CA PRO A 37 -2.92 15.14 -8.86
C PRO A 37 -3.06 16.45 -8.08
N THR A 38 -2.48 16.52 -6.88
CA THR A 38 -2.47 17.74 -6.04
C THR A 38 -1.11 18.42 -6.00
N LEU A 39 -0.09 17.80 -6.61
CA LEU A 39 1.29 18.28 -6.59
C LEU A 39 1.64 19.15 -7.81
N PHE A 40 0.88 19.04 -8.89
CA PHE A 40 1.05 19.82 -10.11
C PHE A 40 -0.30 19.96 -10.83
N ASP A 41 -0.39 20.95 -11.72
CA ASP A 41 -1.54 21.14 -12.59
C ASP A 41 -1.47 20.17 -13.79
N SER A 42 -2.50 19.33 -13.93
CA SER A 42 -2.58 18.29 -14.97
C SER A 42 -3.59 18.62 -16.07
N SER A 43 -3.97 19.90 -16.21
CA SER A 43 -4.91 20.43 -17.21
C SER A 43 -4.30 20.57 -18.60
#